data_AF-A0A0M6XVV1-F1
#
_entry.id   AF-A0A0M6XVV1-F1
#
_cell.length_a   1.000
_cell.length_b   1.000
_cell.length_c   1.000
_cell.angle_alpha   90.00
_cell.angle_beta   90.00
_cell.angle_gamma   90.00
#
_symmetry.space_group_name_H-M   'P 1'
#
loop_
_entity.id
_entity.type
_entity.pdbx_description
1 polymer ?
#
loop_
_entity_poly.entity_id
_entity_poly.type
_entity_poly.pdbx_seq_one_letter_code
_entity_poly.pdbx_strand_id
1 'polypeptide(L)'
;MTLRQCGRGSGRWCVAPAGVLAVLAHVGAATSEARAQTTSFDCLPPVPPAEVSPELLRDFEGELRAEYSAYFDEAQAYLACLDAAGRTVRTEVQAALEAYRRLFPE
;
A
#
# COMPACT_ATOMS: atom_id res chain seq x y z
N MET A 1 -26.81 -39.25 6.92
CA MET A 1 -26.84 -37.83 6.52
C MET A 1 -26.89 -37.78 5.00
N THR A 2 -28.04 -37.51 4.42
CA THR A 2 -28.25 -37.51 2.97
C THR A 2 -28.21 -36.07 2.46
N LEU A 3 -27.13 -35.72 1.77
CA LEU A 3 -27.02 -34.43 1.06
C LEU A 3 -27.88 -34.49 -0.20
N ARG A 4 -28.73 -33.49 -0.42
CA ARG A 4 -29.55 -33.37 -1.63
C ARG A 4 -29.25 -32.03 -2.30
N GLN A 5 -28.96 -32.06 -3.60
CA GLN A 5 -28.75 -30.85 -4.39
C GLN A 5 -30.11 -30.16 -4.64
N CYS A 6 -30.20 -28.87 -4.32
CA CYS A 6 -31.32 -28.03 -4.71
C CYS A 6 -30.91 -27.18 -5.91
N GLY A 7 -31.43 -27.52 -7.10
CA GLY A 7 -31.33 -26.70 -8.31
C GLY A 7 -30.23 -27.14 -9.27
N ARG A 8 -30.63 -27.43 -10.52
CA ARG A 8 -29.74 -27.80 -11.62
C ARG A 8 -28.92 -26.57 -12.05
N GLY A 9 -27.67 -26.46 -11.56
CA GLY A 9 -26.64 -25.65 -12.24
C GLY A 9 -25.77 -24.68 -11.43
N SER A 10 -25.87 -24.56 -10.10
CA SER A 10 -25.11 -23.52 -9.34
C SER A 10 -24.17 -24.03 -8.25
N GLY A 11 -23.92 -25.35 -8.16
CA GLY A 11 -22.90 -25.92 -7.26
C GLY A 11 -23.11 -25.67 -5.75
N ARG A 12 -24.29 -25.15 -5.35
CA ARG A 12 -24.60 -24.81 -3.96
C ARG A 12 -25.27 -25.96 -3.24
N TRP A 13 -24.72 -26.32 -2.08
CA TRP A 13 -25.29 -27.30 -1.15
C TRP A 13 -26.06 -26.53 -0.07
N CYS A 14 -27.35 -26.84 0.11
CA CYS A 14 -28.17 -26.24 1.16
C CYS A 14 -28.34 -27.24 2.32
N VAL A 15 -28.05 -26.78 3.54
CA VAL A 15 -28.45 -27.46 4.78
C VAL A 15 -29.73 -26.78 5.25
N ALA A 16 -30.79 -27.53 5.52
CA ALA A 16 -32.06 -26.99 6.00
C ALA A 16 -32.04 -26.87 7.53
N PRO A 17 -32.15 -25.67 8.12
CA PRO A 17 -32.40 -25.55 9.55
C PRO A 17 -33.89 -25.35 9.80
N ALA A 18 -34.43 -26.13 10.73
CA ALA A 18 -35.74 -25.87 11.29
C ALA A 18 -35.67 -24.61 12.16
N GLY A 19 -36.42 -23.57 11.75
CA GLY A 19 -37.00 -22.55 12.62
C GLY A 19 -36.05 -21.62 13.38
N VAL A 20 -35.56 -20.56 12.73
CA VAL A 20 -35.48 -19.19 13.30
C VAL A 20 -35.57 -18.20 12.12
N LEU A 21 -36.55 -17.30 12.16
CA LEU A 21 -36.66 -16.17 11.23
C LEU A 21 -35.48 -15.20 11.47
N ALA A 22 -34.44 -15.27 10.65
CA ALA A 22 -33.36 -14.29 10.64
C ALA A 22 -33.70 -13.16 9.66
N VAL A 23 -34.04 -11.99 10.20
CA VAL A 23 -34.09 -10.73 9.46
C VAL A 23 -32.66 -10.37 9.06
N LEU A 24 -32.31 -10.54 7.78
CA LEU A 24 -31.03 -10.10 7.24
C LEU A 24 -31.10 -8.59 6.96
N ALA A 25 -30.67 -7.80 7.95
CA ALA A 25 -30.28 -6.42 7.71
C ALA A 25 -28.98 -6.44 6.88
N HIS A 26 -29.05 -6.00 5.63
CA HIS A 26 -27.88 -5.78 4.78
C HIS A 26 -27.11 -4.55 5.28
N VAL A 27 -26.26 -4.73 6.28
CA VAL A 27 -25.18 -3.77 6.54
C VAL A 27 -24.16 -3.98 5.43
N GLY A 28 -24.25 -3.16 4.37
CA GLY A 28 -23.19 -3.02 3.40
C GLY A 28 -21.94 -2.55 4.14
N ALA A 29 -21.01 -3.47 4.39
CA ALA A 29 -19.69 -3.13 4.89
C ALA A 29 -18.97 -2.34 3.79
N ALA A 30 -19.06 -1.01 3.85
CA ALA A 30 -18.10 -0.15 3.19
C ALA A 30 -16.76 -0.44 3.87
N THR A 31 -15.93 -1.28 3.25
CA THR A 31 -14.54 -1.45 3.65
C THR A 31 -13.83 -0.14 3.32
N SER A 32 -13.82 0.78 4.30
CA SER A 32 -12.85 1.86 4.31
C SER A 32 -11.49 1.17 4.48
N GLU A 33 -10.81 0.90 3.36
CA GLU A 33 -9.38 0.68 3.41
C GLU A 33 -8.79 1.99 3.92
N ALA A 34 -8.57 2.07 5.23
CA ALA A 34 -7.64 3.01 5.80
C ALA A 34 -6.27 2.65 5.20
N ARG A 35 -5.98 3.18 4.00
CA ARG A 35 -4.65 3.08 3.42
C ARG A 35 -3.73 3.79 4.39
N ALA A 36 -2.80 3.04 4.98
CA ALA A 36 -1.73 3.64 5.76
C ALA A 36 -1.09 4.71 4.86
N GLN A 37 -1.21 5.96 5.29
CA GLN A 37 -0.69 7.08 4.55
C GLN A 37 0.83 7.09 4.72
N THR A 38 1.57 7.05 3.62
CA THR A 38 3.01 7.32 3.67
C THR A 38 3.21 8.81 3.77
N THR A 39 4.02 9.24 4.72
CA THR A 39 4.48 10.62 4.87
C THR A 39 5.96 10.70 4.52
N SER A 40 6.48 11.91 4.31
CA SER A 40 7.92 12.09 4.07
C SER A 40 8.78 11.66 5.26
N PHE A 41 8.23 11.62 6.47
CA PHE A 41 8.94 11.19 7.67
C PHE A 41 9.15 9.68 7.73
N ASP A 42 8.40 8.92 6.93
CA ASP A 42 8.55 7.47 6.82
C ASP A 42 9.68 7.07 5.85
N CYS A 43 10.19 8.04 5.08
CA CYS A 43 11.22 7.82 4.07
C CYS A 43 12.61 8.07 4.64
N LEU A 44 13.44 7.03 4.70
CA LEU A 44 14.81 7.14 5.17
C LEU A 44 15.77 7.42 3.99
N PRO A 45 16.51 8.54 3.99
CA PRO A 45 17.51 8.79 2.95
C PRO A 45 18.69 7.82 3.11
N PRO A 46 19.28 7.34 1.99
CA PRO A 46 20.48 6.52 2.04
C PRO A 46 21.69 7.35 2.52
N VAL A 47 22.67 6.69 3.12
CA VAL A 47 23.93 7.32 3.51
C VAL A 47 24.91 7.20 2.34
N PRO A 48 25.42 8.32 1.79
CA PRO A 48 26.42 8.25 0.73
C PRO A 48 27.70 7.54 1.19
N PRO A 49 28.34 6.73 0.32
CA PRO A 49 29.67 6.20 0.58
C PRO A 49 30.68 7.31 0.85
N ALA A 50 31.71 7.02 1.64
CA ALA A 50 32.79 7.95 1.89
C ALA A 50 33.62 8.21 0.61
N GLU A 51 34.33 9.34 0.58
CA GLU A 51 35.27 9.66 -0.50
C GLU A 51 36.35 8.56 -0.62
N VAL A 52 36.58 8.09 -1.85
CA VAL A 52 37.49 6.97 -2.15
C VAL A 52 38.82 7.48 -2.66
N SER A 53 39.92 7.10 -2.01
CA SER A 53 41.27 7.41 -2.51
C SER A 53 41.67 6.46 -3.67
N PRO A 54 42.59 6.87 -4.56
CA PRO A 54 43.06 6.02 -5.65
C PRO A 54 43.73 4.71 -5.17
N GLU A 55 44.35 4.73 -3.99
CA GLU A 55 44.94 3.55 -3.37
C GLU A 55 43.86 2.56 -2.94
N LEU A 56 42.83 3.05 -2.23
CA LEU A 56 41.69 2.22 -1.83
C LEU A 56 40.94 1.67 -3.04
N LEU A 57 40.81 2.44 -4.12
CA LEU A 57 40.16 1.98 -5.33
C LEU A 57 40.90 0.79 -5.97
N ARG A 58 42.24 0.79 -5.97
CA ARG A 58 43.03 -0.30 -6.54
C ARG A 58 42.95 -1.57 -5.70
N ASP A 59 42.94 -1.42 -4.38
CA ASP A 59 43.01 -2.56 -3.47
C ASP A 59 41.62 -3.16 -3.17
N PHE A 60 40.55 -2.36 -3.28
CA PHE A 60 39.18 -2.72 -2.87
C PHE A 60 38.10 -2.48 -3.94
N GLU A 61 38.45 -2.49 -5.24
CA GLU A 61 37.52 -2.17 -6.34
C GLU A 61 36.19 -2.94 -6.25
N GLY A 62 36.25 -4.24 -5.97
CA GLY A 62 35.06 -5.10 -5.87
C GLY A 62 34.14 -4.75 -4.71
N GLU A 63 34.72 -4.46 -3.54
CA GLU A 63 33.98 -4.08 -2.33
C GLU A 63 33.34 -2.71 -2.51
N LEU A 64 34.10 -1.75 -3.03
CA LEU A 64 33.59 -0.42 -3.36
C LEU A 64 32.45 -0.49 -4.38
N ARG A 65 32.58 -1.31 -5.43
CA ARG A 65 31.50 -1.52 -6.40
C ARG A 65 30.23 -2.04 -5.74
N ALA A 66 30.35 -2.95 -4.78
CA ALA A 66 29.20 -3.46 -4.04
C ALA A 66 28.57 -2.39 -3.14
N GLU A 67 29.38 -1.60 -2.43
CA GLU A 67 28.91 -0.49 -1.57
C GLU A 67 28.15 0.56 -2.37
N TYR A 68 28.72 1.02 -3.50
CA TYR A 68 28.02 1.97 -4.38
C TYR A 68 26.73 1.37 -4.97
N SER A 69 26.74 0.10 -5.35
CA SER A 69 25.53 -0.56 -5.85
C SER A 69 24.43 -0.59 -4.79
N ALA A 70 24.77 -0.93 -3.55
CA ALA A 70 23.83 -0.90 -2.43
C ALA A 70 23.28 0.51 -2.18
N TYR A 71 24.14 1.53 -2.17
CA TYR A 71 23.71 2.93 -2.06
C TYR A 71 22.68 3.31 -3.14
N PHE A 72 22.91 2.91 -4.41
CA PHE A 72 21.99 3.23 -5.50
C PHE A 72 20.66 2.49 -5.39
N ASP A 73 20.65 1.25 -4.92
CA ASP A 73 19.42 0.50 -4.65
C ASP A 73 18.62 1.16 -3.51
N GLU A 74 19.28 1.56 -2.43
CA GLU A 74 18.67 2.29 -1.32
C GLU A 74 18.15 3.66 -1.76
N ALA A 75 18.88 4.38 -2.62
CA ALA A 75 18.44 5.66 -3.18
C ALA A 75 17.16 5.49 -4.01
N GLN A 76 17.05 4.43 -4.81
CA GLN A 76 15.82 4.14 -5.55
C GLN A 76 14.65 3.83 -4.61
N ALA A 77 14.89 3.06 -3.54
CA ALA A 77 13.88 2.79 -2.53
C ALA A 77 13.40 4.08 -1.83
N TYR A 78 14.33 4.97 -1.48
CA TYR A 78 14.01 6.27 -0.89
C TYR A 78 13.15 7.14 -1.82
N LEU A 79 13.51 7.23 -3.10
CA LEU A 79 12.73 8.00 -4.09
C LEU A 79 11.33 7.42 -4.32
N ALA A 80 11.21 6.09 -4.35
CA ALA A 80 9.91 5.42 -4.44
C ALA A 80 9.03 5.73 -3.22
N CYS A 81 9.62 5.77 -2.02
CA CYS A 81 8.92 6.19 -0.81
C CYS A 81 8.44 7.65 -0.90
N LEU A 82 9.31 8.56 -1.35
CA LEU A 82 8.94 9.97 -1.51
C LEU A 82 7.81 10.18 -2.52
N ASP A 83 7.78 9.42 -3.62
CA ASP A 83 6.66 9.49 -4.56
C ASP A 83 5.35 8.99 -3.91
N ALA A 84 5.41 7.94 -3.09
CA ALA A 84 4.26 7.49 -2.31
C ALA A 84 3.76 8.59 -1.35
N ALA A 85 4.68 9.23 -0.61
CA ALA A 85 4.34 10.37 0.24
C ALA A 85 3.74 11.54 -0.55
N GLY A 86 4.28 11.83 -1.73
CA GLY A 86 3.74 12.85 -2.64
C GLY A 86 2.31 12.54 -3.09
N ARG A 87 2.00 11.27 -3.38
CA ARG A 87 0.62 10.84 -3.72
C ARG A 87 -0.33 11.00 -2.54
N THR A 88 0.12 10.71 -1.33
CA THR A 88 -0.64 10.95 -0.10
C THR A 88 -1.04 12.42 0.00
N VAL A 89 -0.07 13.33 0.00
CA VAL A 89 -0.33 14.79 0.15
C VAL A 89 -1.25 15.30 -0.97
N ARG A 90 -1.02 14.88 -2.22
CA ARG A 90 -1.89 15.25 -3.34
C ARG A 90 -3.35 14.82 -3.10
N THR A 91 -3.56 13.63 -2.56
CA THR A 91 -4.90 13.13 -2.23
C THR A 91 -5.57 13.99 -1.16
N GLU A 92 -4.84 14.33 -0.09
CA GLU A 92 -5.36 15.18 0.99
C GLU A 92 -5.71 16.59 0.51
N VAL A 93 -4.86 17.19 -0.33
CA VAL A 93 -5.11 18.51 -0.92
C VAL A 93 -6.37 18.51 -1.78
N GLN A 94 -6.57 17.49 -2.62
CA GLN A 94 -7.78 17.38 -3.43
C GLN A 94 -9.03 17.23 -2.56
N ALA A 95 -8.98 16.39 -1.51
CA ALA A 95 -10.09 16.24 -0.58
C ALA A 95 -10.44 17.57 0.13
N ALA A 96 -9.43 18.36 0.52
CA ALA A 96 -9.64 19.68 1.13
C ALA A 96 -10.27 20.67 0.14
N LEU A 97 -9.82 20.69 -1.13
CA LEU A 97 -10.41 21.53 -2.17
C LEU A 97 -11.87 21.16 -2.46
N GLU A 98 -12.20 19.88 -2.50
CA GLU A 98 -13.58 19.43 -2.66
C GLU A 98 -14.45 19.82 -1.46
N ALA A 99 -13.92 19.71 -0.25
CA ALA A 99 -14.62 20.16 0.95
C ALA A 99 -14.90 21.67 0.90
N TYR A 100 -13.92 22.47 0.50
CA TYR A 100 -14.09 23.91 0.31
C TYR A 100 -15.20 24.22 -0.71
N ARG A 101 -15.19 23.58 -1.87
CA ARG A 101 -16.20 23.78 -2.93
C ARG A 101 -17.63 23.44 -2.46
N ARG A 102 -17.79 22.48 -1.54
CA ARG A 102 -19.11 22.15 -0.96
C ARG A 102 -19.61 23.24 0.00
N LEU A 103 -18.71 23.94 0.68
CA LEU A 103 -19.07 25.02 1.60
C LEU A 103 -19.44 26.32 0.86
N PHE A 104 -18.84 26.54 -0.30
CA PHE A 104 -19.05 27.73 -1.13
C PHE A 104 -19.45 27.34 -2.56
N PRO A 105 -20.67 26.81 -2.75
CA PRO A 105 -21.20 26.59 -4.10
C PRO A 105 -21.50 27.93 -4.77
N GLU A 106 -21.10 28.07 -6.04
CA GLU A 106 -21.39 29.24 -6.89
C GLU A 106 -22.90 29.49 -7.07
#